data_AF-A0A495RIQ6-F1
#
_entry.id   AF-A0A495RIQ6-F1
#
_cell.length_a   1.000
_cell.length_b   1.000
_cell.length_c   1.000
_cell.angle_alpha   90.00
_cell.angle_beta   90.00
_cell.angle_gamma   90.00
#
_symmetry.space_group_name_H-M   'P 1'
#
loop_
_entity.id
_entity.type
_entity.pdbx_description
1 polymer ?
#
loop_
_entity_poly.entity_id
_entity_poly.type
_entity_poly.pdbx_seq_one_letter_code
_entity_poly.pdbx_strand_id
1 'polypeptide(L)'
;MSKTKPTTPLGGVILAKTPIEFNTDKSEIKIKVRNTGDRPVQVGSHFHFFEANNALEFDRNAAYGKRLNITATTAIRFEPGDEIEVSLIPYGGKQTVYGFNNLVDGWTGNNGSGKQRPEQDIALENAVKQGFKHKAS
;
A
#
# COMPACT_ATOMS: atom_id res chain seq x y z
N MET A 1 -30.73 34.73 -22.51
CA MET A 1 -29.74 34.86 -23.60
C MET A 1 -28.39 35.11 -22.94
N SER A 2 -27.27 34.42 -23.16
CA SER A 2 -26.83 33.34 -24.03
C SER A 2 -25.80 32.56 -23.19
N LYS A 3 -25.94 31.23 -23.03
CA LYS A 3 -24.89 30.42 -22.39
C LYS A 3 -23.74 30.33 -23.39
N THR A 4 -22.76 31.22 -23.30
CA THR A 4 -21.52 31.12 -24.07
C THR A 4 -20.85 29.79 -23.78
N LYS A 5 -20.82 28.92 -24.79
CA LYS A 5 -20.14 27.62 -24.74
C LYS A 5 -18.69 27.88 -24.31
N PRO A 6 -18.18 27.28 -23.22
CA PRO A 6 -16.80 27.51 -22.81
C PRO A 6 -15.89 27.07 -23.95
N THR A 7 -15.19 28.02 -24.55
CA THR A 7 -14.22 27.78 -25.61
C THR A 7 -13.01 27.08 -25.00
N THR A 8 -12.76 25.84 -25.41
CA THR A 8 -11.56 25.11 -25.02
C THR A 8 -10.32 25.86 -25.51
N PRO A 9 -9.32 26.13 -24.65
CA PRO A 9 -8.09 26.79 -25.08
C PRO A 9 -7.29 25.91 -26.05
N LEU A 10 -6.32 26.48 -26.76
CA LEU A 10 -5.39 25.73 -27.59
C LEU A 10 -4.61 24.71 -26.73
N GLY A 11 -4.66 23.43 -27.10
CA GLY A 11 -4.13 22.33 -26.29
C GLY A 11 -4.98 21.95 -25.08
N GLY A 12 -6.17 22.54 -24.90
CA GLY A 12 -7.08 22.22 -23.82
C GLY A 12 -7.79 20.88 -24.03
N VAL A 13 -8.17 20.25 -22.92
CA VAL A 13 -8.96 19.01 -22.89
C VAL A 13 -10.35 19.27 -22.34
N ILE A 14 -11.35 18.58 -22.90
CA ILE A 14 -12.73 18.58 -22.39
C ILE A 14 -12.93 17.25 -21.66
N LEU A 15 -12.93 17.27 -20.34
CA LEU A 15 -13.10 16.08 -19.52
C LEU A 15 -14.59 15.76 -19.34
N ALA A 16 -14.92 14.46 -19.35
CA ALA A 16 -16.21 14.00 -18.85
C ALA A 16 -16.31 14.27 -17.33
N LYS A 17 -17.54 14.44 -16.83
CA LYS A 17 -17.78 14.63 -15.40
C LYS A 17 -17.82 13.33 -14.61
N THR A 18 -17.87 12.19 -15.30
CA THR A 18 -17.97 10.87 -14.67
C THR A 18 -16.68 10.58 -13.90
N PRO A 19 -16.77 10.25 -12.60
CA PRO A 19 -15.59 9.86 -11.82
C PRO A 19 -15.03 8.53 -12.34
N ILE A 20 -13.71 8.36 -12.18
CA ILE A 20 -13.01 7.13 -12.54
C ILE A 20 -12.81 6.31 -11.27
N GLU A 21 -13.42 5.13 -11.24
CA GLU A 21 -13.15 4.12 -10.21
C GLU A 21 -11.93 3.29 -10.61
N PHE A 22 -11.13 2.87 -9.63
CA PHE A 22 -9.92 2.09 -9.85
C PHE A 22 -9.72 1.07 -8.73
N ASN A 23 -9.02 -0.04 -9.02
CA ASN A 23 -8.78 -1.16 -8.10
C ASN A 23 -10.06 -1.83 -7.53
N THR A 24 -11.21 -1.68 -8.19
CA THR A 24 -12.52 -2.19 -7.72
C THR A 24 -12.62 -3.72 -7.70
N ASP A 25 -11.73 -4.40 -8.41
CA ASP A 25 -11.63 -5.85 -8.51
C ASP A 25 -10.85 -6.50 -7.34
N LYS A 26 -10.31 -5.68 -6.42
CA LYS A 26 -9.39 -6.15 -5.38
C LYS A 26 -10.01 -6.10 -4.00
N SER A 27 -9.69 -7.12 -3.19
CA SER A 27 -10.06 -7.15 -1.78
C SER A 27 -9.25 -6.12 -0.99
N GLU A 28 -9.95 -5.11 -0.48
CA GLU A 28 -9.40 -4.10 0.40
C GLU A 28 -9.39 -4.59 1.85
N ILE A 29 -8.30 -4.28 2.57
CA ILE A 29 -8.24 -4.34 4.03
C ILE A 29 -7.85 -2.97 4.57
N LYS A 30 -8.28 -2.67 5.79
CA LYS A 30 -7.89 -1.45 6.51
C LYS A 30 -7.03 -1.82 7.71
N ILE A 31 -5.92 -1.11 7.89
CA ILE A 31 -5.02 -1.31 9.02
C ILE A 31 -4.62 0.04 9.63
N LYS A 32 -4.44 0.06 10.95
CA LYS A 32 -3.89 1.22 11.65
C LYS A 32 -2.37 1.18 11.61
N VAL A 33 -1.77 2.32 11.29
CA VAL A 33 -0.33 2.47 11.13
C VAL A 33 0.14 3.65 11.97
N ARG A 34 1.02 3.37 12.92
CA ARG A 34 1.59 4.38 13.81
C ARG A 34 3.06 4.62 13.47
N ASN A 35 3.45 5.87 13.26
CA ASN A 35 4.86 6.21 13.15
C ASN A 35 5.45 6.43 14.54
N THR A 36 6.30 5.50 14.97
CA THR A 36 6.97 5.56 16.28
C THR A 36 8.37 6.17 16.22
N GLY A 37 8.80 6.60 15.03
CA GLY A 37 10.05 7.28 14.82
C GLY A 37 9.97 8.77 15.13
N ASP A 38 11.13 9.42 15.09
CA ASP A 38 11.32 10.86 15.28
C ASP A 38 11.26 11.67 13.98
N ARG A 39 11.18 10.98 12.83
CA ARG A 39 11.22 11.57 11.49
C ARG A 39 9.97 11.19 10.70
N PRO A 40 9.52 12.08 9.80
CA PRO A 40 8.39 11.78 8.94
C PRO A 40 8.72 10.65 7.97
N VAL A 41 7.75 9.78 7.71
CA VAL A 41 7.85 8.67 6.75
C VAL A 41 6.78 8.85 5.68
N GLN A 42 7.15 8.68 4.42
CA GLN A 42 6.20 8.75 3.30
C GLN A 42 6.30 7.47 2.46
N VAL A 43 5.16 6.82 2.23
CA VAL A 43 5.09 5.52 1.53
C VAL A 43 4.26 5.67 0.27
N GLY A 44 4.84 5.27 -0.86
CA GLY A 44 4.21 5.37 -2.18
C GLY A 44 3.17 4.29 -2.48
N SER A 45 2.30 4.57 -3.45
CA SER A 45 1.19 3.71 -3.89
C SER A 45 1.54 2.26 -4.21
N HIS A 46 2.75 2.01 -4.73
CA HIS A 46 3.21 0.69 -5.20
C HIS A 46 4.34 0.09 -4.38
N PHE A 47 4.64 0.66 -3.21
CA PHE A 47 5.61 0.08 -2.29
C PHE A 47 5.00 -1.13 -1.58
N HIS A 48 5.80 -2.18 -1.37
CA HIS A 48 5.32 -3.37 -0.66
C HIS A 48 5.17 -3.02 0.81
N PHE A 49 3.93 -2.84 1.27
CA PHE A 49 3.65 -2.18 2.54
C PHE A 49 4.21 -2.95 3.74
N PHE A 50 4.28 -4.28 3.63
CA PHE A 50 4.97 -5.15 4.58
C PHE A 50 6.42 -4.74 4.87
N GLU A 51 7.13 -4.23 3.86
CA GLU A 51 8.54 -3.86 3.92
C GLU A 51 8.73 -2.37 4.19
N ALA A 52 7.66 -1.64 4.51
CA ALA A 52 7.75 -0.21 4.81
C ALA A 52 8.62 0.02 6.07
N ASN A 53 9.12 1.25 6.21
CA ASN A 53 10.08 1.67 7.23
C ASN A 53 9.86 0.97 8.60
N ASN A 54 10.95 0.50 9.21
CA ASN A 54 10.92 -0.26 10.44
C ASN A 54 10.32 0.50 11.65
N ALA A 55 10.33 1.84 11.63
CA ALA A 55 9.71 2.69 12.63
C ALA A 55 8.17 2.76 12.55
N LEU A 56 7.58 2.33 11.43
CA LEU A 56 6.13 2.17 11.32
C LEU A 56 5.69 0.89 12.02
N GLU A 57 4.81 1.04 13.00
CA GLU A 57 4.20 -0.05 13.76
C GLU A 57 2.78 -0.31 13.25
N PHE A 58 2.55 -1.52 12.76
CA PHE A 58 1.26 -2.00 12.24
C PHE A 58 1.26 -3.53 12.15
N ASP A 59 0.12 -4.10 11.76
CA ASP A 59 0.00 -5.52 11.45
C ASP A 59 0.69 -5.86 10.12
N ARG A 60 2.01 -6.11 10.22
CA ARG A 60 2.81 -6.57 9.08
C ARG A 60 2.28 -7.85 8.46
N ASN A 61 1.76 -8.79 9.25
CA ASN A 61 1.22 -10.01 8.68
C ASN A 61 0.06 -9.71 7.72
N ALA A 62 -0.85 -8.82 8.13
CA ALA A 62 -1.94 -8.35 7.29
C ALA A 62 -1.46 -7.60 6.04
N ALA A 63 -0.30 -6.93 6.08
CA ALA A 63 0.25 -6.17 4.95
C ALA A 63 1.03 -7.02 3.92
N TYR A 64 1.29 -8.30 4.18
CA TYR A 64 2.06 -9.17 3.30
C TYR A 64 1.40 -9.30 1.90
N GLY A 65 2.19 -9.04 0.86
CA GLY A 65 1.76 -9.06 -0.54
C GLY A 65 0.86 -7.89 -0.96
N LYS A 66 0.78 -6.83 -0.16
CA LYS A 66 -0.14 -5.70 -0.37
C LYS A 66 0.56 -4.35 -0.56
N ARG A 67 -0.15 -3.43 -1.20
CA ARG A 67 0.23 -2.03 -1.44
C ARG A 67 -0.91 -1.09 -1.06
N LEU A 68 -0.62 0.21 -0.92
CA LEU A 68 -1.64 1.22 -0.64
C LEU A 68 -2.70 1.29 -1.74
N ASN A 69 -3.98 1.32 -1.35
CA ASN A 69 -5.12 1.53 -2.24
C ASN A 69 -5.35 3.03 -2.49
N ILE A 70 -4.37 3.68 -3.09
CA ILE A 70 -4.43 5.10 -3.46
C ILE A 70 -4.17 5.25 -4.96
N THR A 71 -4.39 6.46 -5.48
CA THR A 71 -4.06 6.79 -6.86
C THR A 71 -2.59 6.44 -7.17
N ALA A 72 -2.35 5.83 -8.34
CA ALA A 72 -0.99 5.55 -8.77
C ALA A 72 -0.13 6.82 -8.73
N THR A 73 1.17 6.66 -8.50
CA THR A 73 2.19 7.72 -8.30
C THR A 73 2.09 8.55 -7.01
N THR A 74 0.96 8.52 -6.30
CA THR A 74 0.81 9.23 -5.01
C THR A 74 1.35 8.45 -3.82
N ALA A 75 1.35 9.07 -2.63
CA ALA A 75 1.88 8.54 -1.39
C ALA A 75 1.09 9.02 -0.16
N ILE A 76 1.17 8.26 0.94
CA ILE A 76 0.68 8.69 2.26
C ILE A 76 1.87 9.06 3.14
N ARG A 77 1.74 10.16 3.87
CA ARG A 77 2.74 10.69 4.78
C ARG A 77 2.30 10.46 6.23
N PHE A 78 3.22 9.96 7.04
CA PHE A 78 3.05 9.70 8.46
C PHE A 78 4.01 10.62 9.24
N GLU A 79 3.46 11.57 9.99
CA GLU A 79 4.26 12.42 10.87
C GLU A 79 4.73 11.65 12.11
N PRO A 80 5.82 12.08 12.79
CA PRO A 80 6.26 11.46 14.04
C PRO A 80 5.14 11.39 15.10
N GLY A 81 4.88 10.20 15.64
CA GLY A 81 3.84 9.96 16.65
C GLY A 81 2.42 9.81 16.11
N ASP A 82 2.19 10.04 14.82
CA ASP A 82 0.86 9.98 14.21
C ASP A 82 0.38 8.52 14.03
N GLU A 83 -0.94 8.31 14.11
CA GLU A 83 -1.60 7.04 13.86
C GLU A 83 -2.73 7.22 12.84
N ILE A 84 -2.57 6.62 11.67
CA ILE A 84 -3.50 6.75 10.55
C ILE A 84 -4.01 5.38 10.14
N GLU A 85 -5.30 5.26 9.84
CA GLU A 85 -5.87 4.09 9.18
C GLU A 85 -5.65 4.18 7.67
N VAL A 86 -5.05 3.13 7.08
CA VAL A 86 -4.77 3.06 5.64
C VAL A 86 -5.42 1.83 5.01
N SER A 87 -5.84 2.02 3.75
CA SER A 87 -6.39 0.97 2.92
C SER A 87 -5.29 0.27 2.11
N LEU A 88 -5.25 -1.06 2.17
CA LEU A 88 -4.33 -1.91 1.43
C LEU A 88 -5.06 -2.87 0.50
N ILE A 89 -4.45 -3.14 -0.65
CA ILE A 89 -4.91 -4.11 -1.65
C ILE A 89 -3.77 -5.02 -2.11
N PRO A 90 -4.05 -6.26 -2.52
CA PRO A 90 -3.02 -7.15 -3.04
C PRO A 90 -2.38 -6.63 -4.34
N TYR A 91 -1.11 -6.97 -4.54
CA TYR A 91 -0.50 -6.87 -5.86
C TYR A 91 -1.27 -7.72 -6.88
N GLY A 92 -1.27 -7.26 -8.12
CA GLY A 92 -1.76 -8.04 -9.27
C GLY A 92 -0.63 -8.83 -9.94
N GLY A 93 -0.88 -9.27 -11.17
CA GLY A 93 0.11 -10.01 -11.97
C GLY A 93 0.50 -11.34 -11.31
N LYS A 94 1.77 -11.71 -11.41
CA LYS A 94 2.31 -12.95 -10.80
C LYS A 94 2.48 -12.85 -9.27
N GLN A 95 2.30 -11.67 -8.68
CA GLN A 95 2.51 -11.43 -7.25
C GLN A 95 3.93 -11.82 -6.79
N THR A 96 4.94 -11.51 -7.59
CA THR A 96 6.36 -11.75 -7.27
C THR A 96 7.02 -10.42 -6.92
N VAL A 97 7.53 -10.31 -5.71
CA VAL A 97 8.05 -9.07 -5.11
C VAL A 97 9.55 -9.25 -4.84
N TYR A 98 10.38 -8.43 -5.50
CA TYR A 98 11.84 -8.45 -5.38
C TYR A 98 12.37 -7.04 -5.07
N GLY A 99 13.43 -6.94 -4.25
CA GLY A 99 14.08 -5.68 -3.88
C GLY A 99 13.65 -5.19 -2.51
N PHE A 100 13.04 -3.99 -2.44
CA PHE A 100 12.56 -3.36 -1.20
C PHE A 100 13.57 -3.44 -0.02
N ASN A 101 13.26 -4.19 1.05
CA ASN A 101 14.17 -4.44 2.18
C ASN A 101 14.65 -5.90 2.21
N ASN A 102 14.54 -6.61 1.07
CA ASN A 102 14.92 -8.01 0.91
C ASN A 102 14.23 -8.95 1.92
N LEU A 103 13.03 -8.59 2.40
CA LEU A 103 12.32 -9.41 3.38
C LEU A 103 11.57 -10.58 2.74
N VAL A 104 11.26 -10.47 1.44
CA VAL A 104 10.47 -11.47 0.70
C VAL A 104 11.23 -12.05 -0.48
N ASP A 105 11.70 -11.20 -1.40
CA ASP A 105 12.41 -11.59 -2.64
C ASP A 105 11.84 -12.83 -3.33
N GLY A 106 10.52 -12.83 -3.51
CA GLY A 106 9.81 -14.03 -3.93
C GLY A 106 8.32 -13.83 -4.13
N TRP A 107 7.59 -14.95 -4.17
CA TRP A 107 6.16 -14.96 -4.44
C TRP A 107 5.36 -14.63 -3.18
N THR A 108 4.43 -13.68 -3.27
CA THR A 108 3.51 -13.26 -2.19
C THR A 108 2.07 -13.70 -2.39
N GLY A 109 1.78 -14.47 -3.44
CA GLY A 109 0.42 -14.90 -3.73
C GLY A 109 -0.13 -15.92 -2.72
N ASN A 110 -1.43 -16.16 -2.79
CA ASN A 110 -2.09 -17.23 -2.04
C ASN A 110 -2.19 -18.48 -2.93
N ASN A 111 -1.96 -19.66 -2.35
CA ASN A 111 -2.11 -20.95 -3.03
C ASN A 111 -3.56 -21.49 -3.00
N GLY A 112 -4.51 -20.73 -2.45
CA GLY A 112 -5.92 -21.10 -2.36
C GLY A 112 -6.25 -22.06 -1.20
N SER A 113 -5.26 -22.43 -0.37
CA SER A 113 -5.45 -23.40 0.72
C SER A 113 -6.14 -22.82 1.97
N GLY A 114 -6.40 -21.50 2.00
CA GLY A 114 -6.94 -20.79 3.17
C GLY A 114 -5.98 -20.72 4.36
N LYS A 115 -4.85 -21.41 4.31
CA LYS A 115 -3.80 -21.38 5.33
C LYS A 115 -2.70 -20.40 4.94
N GLN A 116 -2.12 -19.79 5.96
CA GLN A 116 -0.93 -18.97 5.82
C GLN A 116 0.23 -19.86 5.34
N ARG A 117 1.04 -19.33 4.42
CA ARG A 117 2.17 -20.08 3.85
C ARG A 117 3.39 -19.98 4.76
N PRO A 118 4.21 -21.04 4.87
CA PRO A 118 5.43 -21.00 5.69
C PRO A 118 6.39 -19.87 5.30
N GLU A 119 6.48 -19.52 4.01
CA GLU A 119 7.37 -18.42 3.56
C GLU A 119 6.92 -17.06 4.10
N GLN A 120 5.61 -16.86 4.29
CA GLN A 120 5.07 -15.65 4.89
C GLN A 120 5.42 -15.56 6.38
N ASP A 121 5.36 -16.69 7.10
CA ASP A 121 5.75 -16.76 8.50
C ASP A 121 7.25 -16.49 8.68
N ILE A 122 8.08 -17.09 7.83
CA ILE A 122 9.53 -16.86 7.79
C ILE A 122 9.84 -15.38 7.50
N ALA A 123 9.16 -14.78 6.52
CA ALA A 123 9.33 -13.37 6.19
C ALA A 123 8.96 -12.46 7.38
N LEU A 124 7.86 -12.76 8.09
CA LEU A 124 7.44 -12.02 9.28
C LEU A 124 8.46 -12.16 10.41
N GLU A 125 8.93 -13.38 10.69
CA GLU A 125 9.94 -13.63 11.71
C GLU A 125 11.24 -12.89 11.40
N ASN A 126 11.69 -12.91 10.14
CA ASN A 126 12.86 -12.18 9.68
C ASN A 126 12.69 -10.67 9.80
N ALA A 127 11.51 -10.13 9.45
CA ALA A 127 11.21 -8.72 9.61
C ALA A 127 11.34 -8.30 11.09
N VAL A 128 10.74 -9.07 12.00
CA VAL A 128 10.81 -8.79 13.44
C VAL A 128 12.25 -8.88 13.95
N LYS A 129 13.02 -9.90 13.53
CA LYS A 129 14.45 -10.03 13.87
C LYS A 129 15.29 -8.84 13.39
N GLN A 130 14.95 -8.26 12.24
CA GLN A 130 15.60 -7.08 11.68
C GLN A 130 15.08 -5.75 12.27
N GLY A 131 14.19 -5.81 13.26
CA GLY A 131 13.68 -4.63 13.98
C GLY A 131 12.50 -3.93 13.32
N PHE A 132 11.86 -4.53 12.32
CA PHE A 132 10.62 -4.01 11.74
C PHE A 132 9.48 -4.17 12.74
N LYS A 133 8.94 -3.04 13.23
CA LYS A 133 7.90 -3.05 14.26
C LYS A 133 6.64 -3.72 13.77
N HIS A 134 6.18 -4.73 14.51
CA HIS A 134 4.96 -5.47 14.24
C HIS A 134 4.04 -5.38 15.45
N LYS A 135 2.76 -5.14 15.19
CA LYS A 135 1.69 -5.20 16.18
C LYS A 135 0.63 -6.15 15.64
N ALA A 136 0.45 -7.30 16.30
CA ALA A 136 -0.64 -8.20 15.99
C ALA A 136 -1.97 -7.48 16.23
N SER A 137 -2.92 -7.66 15.30
CA SER A 137 -4.29 -7.15 15.43
C SER A 137 -5.05 -7.86 16.55
#